data_AF-A0A2S7UDG5-F1
#
_entry.id   AF-A0A2S7UDG5-F1
#
_cell.length_a   1.000
_cell.length_b   1.000
_cell.length_c   1.000
_cell.angle_alpha   90.00
_cell.angle_beta   90.00
_cell.angle_gamma   90.00
#
_symmetry.space_group_name_H-M   'P 1'
#
loop_
_entity.id
_entity.type
_entity.pdbx_description
1 polymer ?
#
loop_
_entity_poly.entity_id
_entity_poly.type
_entity_poly.pdbx_seq_one_letter_code
_entity_poly.pdbx_strand_id
1 'polypeptide(L)' 'MARAMFEYTKTVLEKVSFNPTLFCKELHKAVERLLPFEIEELMIWMKPMLLQHPELATCVPLLPK' A
#
# COMPACT_ATOMS: atom_id res chain seq x y z
N MET A 1 -9.81 -18.14 1.95
CA MET A 1 -9.32 -17.69 0.64
C MET A 1 -9.61 -16.23 0.32
N ALA A 2 -10.58 -15.56 0.96
CA ALA A 2 -10.95 -14.17 0.67
C ALA A 2 -9.86 -13.10 0.91
N ARG A 3 -8.75 -13.41 1.62
CA ARG A 3 -7.66 -12.45 1.91
C ARG A 3 -6.38 -12.67 1.10
N ALA A 4 -6.37 -13.62 0.16
CA ALA A 4 -5.15 -13.96 -0.57
C ALA A 4 -4.57 -12.77 -1.35
N MET A 5 -5.42 -11.92 -1.92
CA MET A 5 -4.98 -10.72 -2.64
C MET A 5 -4.50 -9.62 -1.72
N PHE A 6 -5.13 -9.43 -0.55
CA PHE A 6 -4.67 -8.48 0.45
C PHE A 6 -3.29 -8.86 1.01
N GLU A 7 -3.07 -10.12 1.38
CA GLU A 7 -1.77 -10.61 1.86
C GLU A 7 -0.68 -10.54 0.77
N TYR A 8 -1.04 -10.85 -0.48
CA TYR A 8 -0.14 -10.65 -1.61
C TYR A 8 0.28 -9.18 -1.75
N THR A 9 -0.68 -8.26 -1.68
CA THR A 9 -0.41 -6.81 -1.73
C THR A 9 0.55 -6.37 -0.63
N LYS A 10 0.32 -6.77 0.63
CA LYS A 10 1.24 -6.43 1.74
C LYS A 10 2.65 -6.92 1.48
N THR A 11 2.78 -8.17 1.04
CA THR A 11 4.09 -8.78 0.76
C THR A 11 4.82 -8.04 -0.36
N VAL A 12 4.10 -7.62 -1.41
CA VAL A 12 4.68 -6.82 -2.50
C VAL A 12 5.11 -5.46 -1.98
N LEU A 13 4.25 -4.74 -1.25
CA LEU A 13 4.53 -3.41 -0.71
C LEU A 13 5.70 -3.41 0.27
N GLU A 14 5.80 -4.43 1.12
CA GLU A 14 6.91 -4.62 2.05
C GLU A 14 8.23 -4.85 1.29
N LYS A 15 8.21 -5.69 0.25
CA LYS A 15 9.38 -5.94 -0.60
C LYS A 15 9.87 -4.70 -1.35
N VAL A 16 8.97 -3.80 -1.73
CA VAL A 16 9.32 -2.60 -2.51
C VAL A 16 9.44 -1.33 -1.65
N SER A 17 9.28 -1.46 -0.33
CA SER A 17 9.35 -0.37 0.65
C SER A 17 10.66 0.41 0.63
N PHE A 18 11.75 -0.21 0.15
CA PHE A 18 13.05 0.43 0.02
C PHE A 18 13.13 1.49 -1.10
N ASN A 19 12.18 1.50 -2.05
CA ASN A 19 12.17 2.42 -3.18
C ASN A 19 10.82 3.15 -3.28
N PRO A 20 10.75 4.45 -2.93
CA PRO A 20 9.48 5.19 -2.91
C PRO A 20 8.82 5.27 -4.30
N THR A 21 9.60 5.35 -5.38
CA THR A 21 9.05 5.39 -6.74
C THR A 21 8.42 4.06 -7.13
N LEU A 22 9.02 2.94 -6.74
CA LEU A 22 8.48 1.60 -7.02
C LEU A 22 7.27 1.32 -6.12
N PHE A 23 7.34 1.73 -4.85
CA PHE A 23 6.25 1.65 -3.89
C PHE A 23 4.99 2.37 -4.37
N CYS A 24 5.11 3.63 -4.83
CA CYS A 24 3.98 4.37 -5.40
C CYS A 24 3.29 3.60 -6.55
N LYS A 25 4.07 2.96 -7.43
CA LYS A 25 3.54 2.21 -8.57
C LYS A 25 2.79 0.95 -8.14
N GLU A 26 3.35 0.19 -7.20
CA GLU A 26 2.70 -1.03 -6.69
C GLU A 26 1.50 -0.70 -5.81
N LEU A 27 1.54 0.40 -5.04
CA LEU A 27 0.41 0.92 -4.28
C LEU A 27 -0.76 1.28 -5.20
N HIS A 28 -0.50 1.98 -6.31
CA HIS A 28 -1.53 2.30 -7.29
C HIS A 28 -2.20 1.03 -7.84
N LYS A 29 -1.40 0.03 -8.25
CA LYS A 29 -1.92 -1.26 -8.73
C LYS A 29 -2.72 -2.00 -7.67
N ALA A 30 -2.30 -1.92 -6.42
CA ALA A 30 -3.01 -2.53 -5.31
C ALA A 30 -4.38 -1.87 -5.10
N VAL A 31 -4.43 -0.55 -5.11
CA VAL A 31 -5.67 0.23 -4.97
C VAL A 31 -6.65 -0.04 -6.10
N GLU A 32 -6.17 -0.24 -7.33
CA GLU A 32 -7.01 -0.62 -8.47
C GLU A 32 -7.56 -2.06 -8.39
N ARG A 33 -6.92 -2.94 -7.61
CA ARG A 33 -7.27 -4.37 -7.52
C ARG A 33 -8.05 -4.73 -6.25
N LEU A 34 -7.80 -4.02 -5.16
CA LEU A 34 -8.39 -4.27 -3.87
C LEU A 34 -9.81 -3.68 -3.78
N LEU A 35 -10.62 -4.28 -2.92
CA LEU A 35 -11.95 -3.77 -2.60
C LEU A 35 -11.83 -2.52 -1.70
N PRO A 36 -12.83 -1.63 -1.69
CA PRO A 36 -12.79 -0.39 -0.89
C PRO A 36 -12.44 -0.60 0.58
N PHE A 37 -13.00 -1.64 1.21
CA PHE A 37 -12.69 -1.97 2.60
C PHE A 37 -11.26 -2.49 2.81
N GLU A 38 -10.69 -3.20 1.83
CA GLU A 38 -9.30 -3.68 1.90
C GLU A 38 -8.31 -2.51 1.74
N ILE A 39 -8.68 -1.48 0.99
CA ILE A 39 -7.89 -0.25 0.84
C ILE A 39 -7.83 0.51 2.18
N GLU A 40 -8.95 0.59 2.89
CA GLU A 40 -8.98 1.17 4.25
C GLU A 40 -8.10 0.38 5.23
N GLU A 41 -8.19 -0.96 5.22
CA GLU A 41 -7.31 -1.80 6.02
C GLU A 41 -5.82 -1.63 5.64
N LEU A 42 -5.53 -1.49 4.33
CA LEU A 42 -4.18 -1.26 3.83
C LEU A 42 -3.61 0.06 4.35
N MET A 43 -4.41 1.13 4.36
CA MET A 43 -4.01 2.42 4.91
C MET A 43 -3.61 2.30 6.38
N ILE A 44 -4.39 1.57 7.18
CA ILE A 44 -4.09 1.37 8.59
C ILE A 44 -2.75 0.62 8.75
N TRP A 45 -2.55 -0.43 7.95
CA TRP A 45 -1.31 -1.20 7.95
C TRP A 45 -0.08 -0.40 7.51
N MET A 46 -0.23 0.54 6.57
CA MET A 46 0.87 1.37 6.08
C MET A 46 1.27 2.52 7.03
N LYS A 47 0.38 2.99 7.92
CA LYS A 47 0.68 4.08 8.87
C LYS A 47 2.03 3.94 9.59
N PRO A 48 2.38 2.80 10.23
CA PRO A 48 3.68 2.63 10.88
C PRO A 48 4.85 2.68 9.89
N MET A 49 4.70 2.17 8.67
CA MET A 49 5.75 2.27 7.63
C MET A 49 5.97 3.72 7.21
N LEU A 50 4.90 4.50 7.03
CA LEU A 50 4.98 5.93 6.69
C LEU A 50 5.65 6.76 7.79
N LEU A 51 5.48 6.37 9.06
CA LEU A 51 6.15 7.01 10.19
C LEU A 51 7.66 6.71 10.22
N GLN A 52 8.06 5.51 9.81
CA GLN A 52 9.48 5.13 9.73
C GLN A 52 10.16 5.69 8.47
N HIS A 53 9.40 5.78 7.37
CA HIS A 53 9.86 6.16 6.04
C HIS A 53 9.01 7.31 5.48
N PRO A 54 9.27 8.56 5.90
CA PRO A 54 8.50 9.73 5.44
C PRO A 54 8.56 9.91 3.91
N GLU A 55 9.57 9.37 3.23
CA GLU A 55 9.68 9.32 1.76
C GLU A 55 8.52 8.58 1.09
N LEU A 56 7.86 7.64 1.79
CA LEU A 56 6.71 6.90 1.27
C LEU A 56 5.41 7.72 1.38
N ALA A 57 5.38 8.78 2.19
CA ALA A 57 4.20 9.63 2.38
C ALA A 57 3.80 10.36 1.08
N THR A 58 4.75 10.56 0.15
CA THR A 58 4.48 11.12 -1.18
C THR A 58 3.56 10.23 -2.03
N CYS A 59 3.43 8.94 -1.71
CA CYS A 59 2.57 8.00 -2.43
C CYS A 59 1.12 7.96 -1.93
N VAL A 60 0.85 8.49 -0.73
CA VAL A 60 -0.47 8.46 -0.07
C VAL A 60 -1.58 9.26 -0.79
N PRO A 61 -1.31 10.38 -1.50
CA PRO A 61 -2.34 11.11 -2.25
C PRO A 61 -2.99 10.30 -3.39
N LEU A 62 -2.44 9.14 -3.76
CA LEU A 62 -2.97 8.26 -4.80
C LEU A 62 -4.19 7.44 -4.34
N LEU A 63 -4.54 7.51 -3.06
CA LEU A 63 -5.68 6.79 -2.52
C LEU A 63 -6.98 7.56 -2.77
N PRO A 64 -8.06 6.88 -3.22
CA PRO A 64 -9.36 7.51 -3.36
C PRO A 64 -9.84 8.00 -1.98
N LYS A 65 -10.39 9.22 -1.96
CA LYS A 65 -11.04 9.82 -0.79
C LYS A 65 -12.39 9.19 -0.49
#